data_AF-A0A1H1MW33-F1
#
_entry.id   AF-A0A1H1MW33-F1
#
_cell.length_a   1.000
_cell.length_b   1.000
_cell.length_c   1.000
_cell.angle_alpha   90.00
_cell.angle_beta   90.00
_cell.angle_gamma   90.00
#
_symmetry.space_group_name_H-M   'P 1'
#
loop_
_entity.id
_entity.type
_entity.pdbx_description
1 polymer ?
#
loop_
_entity_poly.entity_id
_entity_poly.type
_entity_poly.pdbx_seq_one_letter_code
_entity_poly.pdbx_strand_id
1 'polypeptide(L)'
;MFKKLSLIALFAIMTYSVNAQETQHEVKYSKFGFTSGIITSKFDLANVGQIKEKYNPGDHDGNGIYLGLTFDTGFNKNFGLNSELIYAKLDESDRYLLSTSLKYRLFNSDFHMLGGLELNYLGSNPKNALGEENVKRAGLNGLLGLEYQFNDRFSIYGNFSTEVTNRLKDDDGDTNHGYHNGRLGVKFKL
;
A
#
# COMPACT_ATOMS: atom_id res chain seq x y z
N MET A 1 -25.13 -8.35 4.81
CA MET A 1 -24.41 -7.62 5.88
C MET A 1 -23.23 -8.38 6.51
N PHE A 2 -23.13 -9.71 6.39
CA PHE A 2 -22.08 -10.52 7.03
C PHE A 2 -20.64 -10.41 6.47
N LYS A 3 -20.43 -9.85 5.26
CA LYS A 3 -19.09 -9.74 4.64
C LYS A 3 -18.25 -8.56 5.15
N LYS A 4 -18.86 -7.57 5.81
CA LYS A 4 -18.13 -6.41 6.37
C LYS A 4 -17.58 -6.69 7.78
N LEU A 5 -18.18 -7.64 8.50
CA LEU A 5 -17.74 -8.04 9.84
C LEU A 5 -16.50 -8.95 9.83
N SER A 6 -16.25 -9.68 8.73
CA SER A 6 -15.10 -10.60 8.66
C SER A 6 -13.75 -9.88 8.60
N LEU A 7 -13.69 -8.68 8.01
CA LEU A 7 -12.45 -7.90 7.91
C LEU A 7 -12.06 -7.29 9.27
N ILE A 8 -13.04 -6.79 10.02
CA ILE A 8 -12.84 -6.26 11.38
C ILE A 8 -12.47 -7.39 12.34
N ALA A 9 -13.07 -8.57 12.18
CA ALA A 9 -12.70 -9.76 12.94
C ALA A 9 -11.24 -10.18 12.65
N LEU A 10 -10.76 -10.06 11.41
CA LEU A 10 -9.36 -10.36 11.07
C LEU A 10 -8.38 -9.41 11.76
N PHE A 11 -8.70 -8.10 11.80
CA PHE A 11 -7.91 -7.11 12.54
C PHE A 11 -7.95 -7.35 14.05
N ALA A 12 -9.12 -7.68 14.61
CA ALA A 12 -9.27 -7.98 16.02
C ALA A 12 -8.49 -9.24 16.43
N ILE A 13 -8.53 -10.31 15.62
CA ILE A 13 -7.79 -11.55 15.89
C ILE A 13 -6.28 -11.30 15.86
N MET A 14 -5.77 -10.49 14.92
CA MET A 14 -4.36 -10.11 14.93
C MET A 14 -3.95 -9.30 16.16
N THR A 15 -4.81 -8.40 16.68
CA THR A 15 -4.52 -7.68 17.93
C THR A 15 -4.55 -8.57 19.18
N TYR A 16 -5.38 -9.61 19.22
CA TYR A 16 -5.42 -10.55 20.35
C TYR A 16 -4.29 -11.59 20.32
N SER A 17 -3.82 -12.01 19.14
CA SER A 17 -2.68 -12.92 19.02
C SER A 17 -1.34 -12.29 19.38
N VAL A 18 -1.23 -10.96 19.41
CA VAL A 18 -0.01 -10.24 19.78
C VAL A 18 0.24 -10.22 21.30
N ASN A 19 -0.79 -10.43 22.12
CA ASN A 19 -0.68 -10.39 23.59
C ASN A 19 -0.52 -11.76 24.27
N ALA A 20 -0.39 -12.86 23.51
CA ALA A 20 -0.51 -14.22 24.09
C ALA A 20 0.81 -14.97 24.32
N GLN A 21 1.99 -14.37 24.12
CA GLN A 21 3.27 -15.06 24.36
C GLN A 21 4.32 -14.14 24.96
N GLU A 22 4.16 -13.85 26.26
CA GLU A 22 5.28 -13.52 27.13
C GLU A 22 6.09 -14.79 27.39
N THR A 23 7.11 -15.02 26.57
CA THR A 23 8.19 -15.95 26.90
C THR A 23 9.50 -15.19 26.67
N GLN A 24 10.28 -15.07 27.73
CA GLN A 24 11.50 -14.28 27.77
C GLN A 24 12.54 -14.78 26.76
N HIS A 25 13.27 -13.83 26.15
CA HIS A 25 14.23 -13.97 25.04
C HIS A 25 13.66 -13.88 23.61
N GLU A 26 12.98 -12.80 23.27
CA GLU A 26 13.07 -12.20 21.92
C GLU A 26 12.42 -10.81 21.94
N VAL A 27 13.02 -9.84 21.26
CA VAL A 27 12.51 -8.46 21.20
C VAL A 27 11.27 -8.42 20.29
N LYS A 28 10.13 -8.88 20.83
CA LYS A 28 8.81 -8.64 20.26
C LYS A 28 8.39 -7.23 20.66
N TYR A 29 8.47 -6.29 19.72
CA TYR A 29 7.87 -4.97 19.88
C TYR A 29 6.72 -4.82 18.91
N SER A 30 5.67 -4.14 19.35
CA SER A 30 4.53 -3.77 18.50
C SER A 30 4.26 -2.30 18.73
N LYS A 31 4.36 -1.49 17.68
CA LYS A 31 4.23 -0.02 17.74
C LYS A 31 3.18 0.44 16.75
N PHE A 32 2.22 1.21 17.25
CA PHE A 32 1.26 1.91 16.43
C PHE A 32 1.74 3.34 16.17
N GLY A 33 1.31 3.95 15.07
CA GLY A 33 1.73 5.30 14.74
C GLY A 33 0.97 5.90 13.58
N PHE A 34 1.50 7.03 13.12
CA PHE A 34 1.00 7.80 12.00
C PHE A 34 2.03 7.83 10.88
N THR A 35 1.55 7.90 9.64
CA THR A 35 2.38 8.05 8.45
C THR A 35 1.85 9.19 7.60
N SER A 36 2.74 9.92 6.94
CA SER A 36 2.37 11.02 6.05
C SER A 36 3.45 11.27 5.02
N GLY A 37 3.07 11.81 3.86
CA GLY A 37 4.05 12.16 2.84
C GLY A 37 3.42 12.52 1.50
N ILE A 38 4.21 12.34 0.46
CA ILE A 38 3.84 12.60 -0.93
C ILE A 38 3.69 11.28 -1.70
N ILE A 39 2.76 11.27 -2.64
CA ILE A 39 2.49 10.13 -3.50
C ILE A 39 2.38 10.60 -4.95
N THR A 40 2.91 9.79 -5.85
CA THR A 40 2.65 9.86 -7.29
C THR A 40 1.98 8.57 -7.70
N SER A 41 0.92 8.66 -8.49
CA SER A 41 0.31 7.50 -9.11
C SER A 41 0.17 7.68 -10.61
N LYS A 42 0.48 6.61 -11.34
CA LYS A 42 0.35 6.55 -12.80
C LYS A 42 -0.26 5.23 -13.23
N PHE A 43 -1.19 5.27 -14.17
CA PHE A 43 -1.74 4.10 -14.81
C PHE A 43 -0.93 3.79 -16.06
N ASP A 44 -0.47 2.56 -16.20
CA ASP A 44 0.22 2.12 -17.41
C ASP A 44 -0.65 1.20 -18.25
N LEU A 45 -0.61 1.44 -19.56
CA LEU A 45 -1.22 0.61 -20.59
C LEU A 45 -0.10 -0.19 -21.24
N ALA A 46 -0.01 -1.49 -20.93
CA ALA A 46 1.05 -2.38 -21.40
C ALA A 46 1.19 -2.52 -22.94
N ASN A 47 0.37 -1.85 -23.75
CA ASN A 47 0.51 -1.77 -25.21
C ASN A 47 0.23 -0.35 -25.74
N VAL A 48 1.30 0.46 -25.86
CA VAL A 48 1.30 1.86 -26.30
C VAL A 48 0.85 2.06 -27.76
N GLY A 49 0.66 0.96 -28.52
CA GLY A 49 0.29 0.99 -29.95
C GLY A 49 -1.21 1.09 -30.24
N GLN A 50 -2.08 0.88 -29.26
CA GLN A 50 -3.52 1.09 -29.39
C GLN A 50 -4.06 1.74 -28.12
N ILE A 51 -3.86 3.05 -27.96
CA ILE A 51 -4.70 3.83 -27.06
C ILE A 51 -6.11 3.85 -27.70
N LYS A 52 -6.87 2.76 -27.56
CA LYS A 52 -8.31 2.88 -27.72
C LYS A 52 -8.73 3.75 -26.54
N GLU A 53 -9.28 4.92 -26.79
CA GLU A 53 -9.80 5.84 -25.76
C GLU A 53 -10.67 5.12 -24.71
N LYS A 54 -11.32 4.02 -25.12
CA LYS A 54 -12.04 3.08 -24.26
C LYS A 54 -11.22 2.56 -23.05
N TYR A 55 -9.90 2.39 -23.16
CA TYR A 55 -9.06 1.81 -22.10
C TYR A 55 -8.26 2.86 -21.31
N ASN A 56 -8.35 4.13 -21.67
CA ASN A 56 -7.78 5.20 -20.86
C ASN A 56 -8.65 5.39 -19.62
N PRO A 57 -8.17 5.13 -18.39
CA PRO A 57 -8.96 5.28 -17.16
C PRO A 57 -9.25 6.75 -16.80
N GLY A 58 -8.82 7.71 -17.63
CA GLY A 58 -9.06 9.13 -17.43
C GLY A 58 -8.16 9.73 -16.34
N ASP A 59 -8.69 10.78 -15.71
CA ASP A 59 -8.05 11.68 -14.73
C ASP A 59 -7.91 11.03 -13.33
N HIS A 60 -7.24 9.88 -13.28
CA HIS A 60 -7.00 9.12 -12.03
C HIS A 60 -5.52 8.90 -11.71
N ASP A 61 -4.67 9.51 -12.51
CA ASP A 61 -3.26 9.67 -12.26
C ASP A 61 -3.01 11.00 -11.53
N GLY A 62 -1.78 11.20 -11.08
CA GLY A 62 -1.36 12.49 -10.56
C GLY A 62 -0.44 12.40 -9.37
N ASN A 63 -0.14 13.56 -8.83
CA ASN A 63 0.62 13.69 -7.60
C ASN A 63 -0.31 14.09 -6.47
N GLY A 64 0.17 13.95 -5.24
CA GLY A 64 -0.64 14.30 -4.09
C GLY A 64 0.08 14.09 -2.77
N ILE A 65 -0.72 14.22 -1.72
CA ILE A 65 -0.31 13.99 -0.34
C ILE A 65 -1.10 12.83 0.24
N TYR A 66 -0.53 12.22 1.26
CA TYR A 66 -1.22 11.17 2.00
C TYR A 66 -1.04 11.31 3.51
N LEU A 67 -2.01 10.78 4.23
CA LEU A 67 -2.03 10.63 5.67
C LEU A 67 -2.51 9.21 5.98
N GLY A 68 -2.01 8.63 7.06
CA GLY A 68 -2.36 7.26 7.40
C GLY A 68 -1.94 6.84 8.79
N LEU A 69 -2.26 5.58 9.07
CA LEU A 69 -1.90 4.86 10.27
C LEU A 69 -0.85 3.81 9.90
N THR A 70 0.11 3.58 10.79
CA THR A 70 1.13 2.54 10.64
C THR A 70 1.13 1.64 11.87
N PHE A 71 1.40 0.36 11.64
CA PHE A 71 1.61 -0.64 12.67
C PHE A 71 2.88 -1.41 12.33
N ASP A 72 3.86 -1.38 13.22
CA ASP A 72 5.10 -2.14 13.11
C ASP A 72 5.16 -3.21 14.18
N THR A 73 5.47 -4.45 13.79
CA THR A 73 5.73 -5.53 14.72
C THR A 73 7.04 -6.22 14.40
N GLY A 74 7.91 -6.37 15.40
CA GLY A 74 9.18 -7.09 15.29
C GLY A 74 9.00 -8.56 15.66
N PHE A 75 9.51 -9.46 14.81
CA PHE A 75 9.64 -10.87 15.15
C PHE A 75 10.96 -11.14 15.84
N ASN A 76 12.04 -10.56 15.29
CA ASN A 76 13.38 -10.63 15.82
C ASN A 76 14.16 -9.36 15.46
N LYS A 77 15.47 -9.33 15.75
CA LYS A 77 16.32 -8.17 15.49
C LYS A 77 16.43 -7.77 14.00
N ASN A 78 16.19 -8.69 13.08
CA ASN A 78 16.38 -8.47 11.64
C ASN A 78 15.06 -8.44 10.86
N PHE A 79 13.99 -9.00 11.42
CA PHE A 79 12.72 -9.18 10.72
C PHE A 79 11.55 -8.63 11.52
N GLY A 80 10.62 -8.02 10.81
CA GLY A 80 9.31 -7.62 11.32
C GLY A 80 8.30 -7.46 10.19
N LEU A 81 7.09 -7.05 10.53
CA LEU A 81 6.09 -6.59 9.60
C LEU A 81 5.81 -5.10 9.81
N ASN A 82 5.58 -4.41 8.70
CA ASN A 82 5.03 -3.06 8.67
C ASN A 82 3.72 -3.07 7.89
N SER A 83 2.63 -2.69 8.55
CA SER A 83 1.32 -2.51 7.93
C SER A 83 0.92 -1.05 7.95
N GLU A 84 0.34 -0.55 6.86
CA GLU A 84 -0.13 0.83 6.75
C GLU A 84 -1.56 0.87 6.20
N LEU A 85 -2.39 1.75 6.75
CA LEU A 85 -3.66 2.15 6.17
C LEU A 85 -3.59 3.64 5.84
N ILE A 86 -3.69 3.97 4.56
CA ILE A 86 -3.42 5.30 4.03
C ILE A 86 -4.62 5.82 3.25
N TYR A 87 -4.95 7.09 3.49
CA TYR A 87 -5.76 7.90 2.61
C TYR A 87 -4.85 8.87 1.84
N ALA A 88 -4.96 8.86 0.52
CA ALA A 88 -4.21 9.74 -0.37
C ALA A 88 -5.17 10.63 -1.16
N LYS A 89 -4.89 11.94 -1.17
CA LYS A 89 -5.56 12.90 -2.02
C LYS A 89 -4.62 13.26 -3.17
N LEU A 90 -5.01 12.87 -4.38
CA LEU A 90 -4.34 13.22 -5.63
C LEU A 90 -5.05 14.43 -6.27
N ASP A 91 -4.41 15.03 -7.26
CA ASP A 91 -4.92 16.19 -8.00
C ASP A 91 -6.38 15.99 -8.46
N GLU A 92 -6.65 14.84 -9.11
CA GLU A 92 -7.95 14.56 -9.75
C GLU A 92 -8.69 13.37 -9.11
N SER A 93 -8.09 12.72 -8.11
CA SER A 93 -8.69 11.53 -7.47
C SER A 93 -8.30 11.38 -5.99
N ASP A 94 -8.88 10.39 -5.34
CA ASP A 94 -8.51 9.97 -3.99
C ASP A 94 -8.35 8.45 -3.91
N ARG A 95 -7.52 7.98 -2.98
CA ARG A 95 -7.19 6.56 -2.82
C ARG A 95 -7.15 6.13 -1.38
N TYR A 96 -7.51 4.87 -1.19
CA TYR A 96 -7.32 4.15 0.06
C TYR A 96 -6.33 3.01 -0.20
N LEU A 97 -5.20 3.04 0.48
CA LEU A 97 -4.14 2.03 0.36
C LEU A 97 -4.06 1.25 1.66
N LEU A 98 -4.10 -0.08 1.58
CA LEU A 98 -3.83 -0.97 2.70
C LEU A 98 -2.63 -1.83 2.34
N SER A 99 -1.48 -1.56 2.94
CA SER A 99 -0.25 -2.30 2.67
C SER A 99 0.20 -3.12 3.88
N THR A 100 0.76 -4.29 3.61
CA THR A 100 1.49 -5.09 4.59
C THR A 100 2.79 -5.56 3.96
N SER A 101 3.90 -5.29 4.62
CA SER A 101 5.25 -5.54 4.14
C SER A 101 6.10 -6.25 5.18
N LEU A 102 6.92 -7.18 4.72
CA LEU A 102 8.04 -7.71 5.48
C LEU A 102 9.12 -6.63 5.54
N LYS A 103 9.55 -6.32 6.76
CA LYS A 103 10.62 -5.39 7.05
C LYS A 103 11.87 -6.18 7.41
N TYR A 104 12.92 -6.03 6.61
CA TYR A 104 14.21 -6.70 6.78
C TYR A 104 15.32 -5.68 7.06
N ARG A 105 16.07 -5.86 8.16
CA ARG A 105 17.21 -5.02 8.51
C ARG A 105 18.39 -5.29 7.59
N LEU A 106 18.88 -4.26 6.92
CA LEU A 106 20.05 -4.33 6.05
C LEU A 106 21.33 -4.04 6.82
N PHE A 107 22.36 -4.86 6.62
CA PHE A 107 23.73 -4.64 7.09
C PHE A 107 23.86 -4.38 8.61
N ASN A 108 22.96 -4.95 9.42
CA ASN A 108 22.88 -4.65 10.86
C ASN A 108 22.79 -3.15 11.18
N SER A 109 22.21 -2.35 10.28
CA SER A 109 22.08 -0.90 10.38
C SER A 109 20.63 -0.48 10.62
N ASP A 110 20.37 0.82 10.69
CA ASP A 110 19.02 1.39 10.77
C ASP A 110 18.30 1.44 9.40
N PHE A 111 18.95 0.99 8.33
CA PHE A 111 18.31 0.78 7.04
C PHE A 111 17.54 -0.53 7.03
N HIS A 112 16.34 -0.46 6.48
CA HIS A 112 15.46 -1.60 6.32
C HIS A 112 14.93 -1.65 4.89
N MET A 113 14.89 -2.86 4.34
CA MET A 113 14.16 -3.17 3.12
C MET A 113 12.73 -3.55 3.45
N LEU A 114 11.79 -3.07 2.65
CA LEU A 114 10.37 -3.39 2.73
C LEU A 114 9.97 -4.16 1.49
N GLY A 115 9.25 -5.27 1.67
CA GLY A 115 8.70 -6.04 0.55
C GLY A 115 7.37 -6.68 0.92
N GLY A 116 6.35 -6.54 0.09
CA GLY A 116 5.03 -7.09 0.40
C GLY A 116 3.94 -6.76 -0.61
N LEU A 117 2.72 -6.59 -0.10
CA LEU A 117 1.53 -6.39 -0.90
C LEU A 117 0.79 -5.13 -0.45
N GLU A 118 0.10 -4.51 -1.39
CA GLU A 118 -0.73 -3.33 -1.17
C GLU A 118 -2.06 -3.47 -1.90
N LEU A 119 -3.18 -3.39 -1.17
CA LEU A 119 -4.49 -3.21 -1.76
C LEU A 119 -4.65 -1.73 -2.10
N ASN A 120 -4.91 -1.43 -3.37
CA ASN A 120 -5.10 -0.08 -3.88
C ASN A 120 -6.55 0.13 -4.33
N TYR A 121 -7.29 0.97 -3.59
CA TYR A 121 -8.70 1.26 -3.84
C TYR A 121 -8.93 2.71 -4.27
N LEU A 122 -9.58 2.90 -5.42
CA LEU A 122 -9.97 4.22 -5.93
C LEU A 122 -11.23 4.73 -5.21
N GLY A 123 -11.16 5.95 -4.70
CA GLY A 123 -12.23 6.60 -3.92
C GLY A 123 -13.48 6.90 -4.75
N SER A 124 -13.30 7.28 -6.01
CA SER A 124 -14.36 7.45 -7.00
C SER A 124 -14.48 6.25 -7.96
N ASN A 125 -15.61 6.14 -8.66
CA ASN A 125 -15.77 5.18 -9.75
C ASN A 125 -14.98 5.69 -10.96
N PRO A 126 -13.96 4.94 -11.43
CA PRO A 126 -13.24 5.32 -12.62
C PRO A 126 -14.12 5.22 -13.85
N LYS A 127 -14.14 6.32 -14.63
CA LYS A 127 -14.80 6.40 -15.93
C LYS A 127 -13.71 6.52 -16.99
N ASN A 128 -13.81 5.78 -18.07
CA ASN A 128 -12.92 5.99 -19.19
C ASN A 128 -13.22 7.31 -19.91
N ALA A 129 -12.41 7.67 -20.92
CA ALA A 129 -12.61 8.87 -21.73
C ALA A 129 -14.00 8.94 -22.42
N LEU A 130 -14.70 7.80 -22.54
CA LEU A 130 -16.05 7.69 -23.11
C LEU A 130 -17.16 7.72 -22.03
N GLY A 131 -16.81 7.87 -20.76
CA GLY A 131 -17.74 7.91 -19.63
C GLY A 131 -18.21 6.52 -19.13
N GLU A 132 -17.65 5.43 -19.65
CA GLU A 132 -18.01 4.06 -19.30
C GLU A 132 -17.27 3.59 -18.03
N GLU A 133 -17.94 2.78 -17.21
CA GLU A 133 -17.37 2.20 -15.99
C GLU A 133 -16.68 0.84 -16.27
N ASN A 134 -15.65 0.83 -17.10
CA ASN A 134 -14.94 -0.40 -17.49
C ASN A 134 -13.69 -0.70 -16.65
N VAL A 135 -13.39 0.14 -15.64
CA VAL A 135 -12.22 0.00 -14.76
C VAL A 135 -12.65 -0.45 -13.36
N LYS A 136 -11.92 -1.41 -12.79
CA LYS A 136 -12.12 -1.91 -11.42
C LYS A 136 -11.54 -0.93 -10.40
N ARG A 137 -12.25 -0.75 -9.29
CA ARG A 137 -11.84 0.17 -8.22
C ARG A 137 -10.73 -0.37 -7.34
N ALA A 138 -10.72 -1.68 -7.11
CA ALA A 138 -9.73 -2.36 -6.30
C ALA A 138 -8.70 -3.04 -7.21
N GLY A 139 -7.43 -2.92 -6.84
CA GLY A 139 -6.31 -3.64 -7.42
C GLY A 139 -5.38 -4.12 -6.32
N LEU A 140 -4.62 -5.18 -6.60
CA LEU A 140 -3.57 -5.69 -5.72
C LEU A 140 -2.21 -5.33 -6.31
N ASN A 141 -1.35 -4.74 -5.51
CA ASN A 141 -0.03 -4.30 -5.90
C ASN A 141 1.04 -5.13 -5.17
N GLY A 142 2.12 -5.44 -5.87
CA GLY A 142 3.39 -5.80 -5.25
C GLY A 142 4.10 -4.53 -4.79
N LEU A 143 4.66 -4.53 -3.58
CA LEU A 143 5.30 -3.39 -2.94
C LEU A 143 6.77 -3.71 -2.63
N LEU A 144 7.65 -2.77 -2.95
CA LEU A 144 9.05 -2.78 -2.54
C LEU A 144 9.44 -1.38 -2.04
N GLY A 145 10.35 -1.32 -1.09
CA GLY A 145 10.78 -0.04 -0.55
C GLY A 145 11.96 -0.11 0.41
N LEU A 146 12.36 1.06 0.88
CA LEU A 146 13.41 1.27 1.85
C LEU A 146 12.90 2.19 2.96
N GLU A 147 13.29 1.90 4.19
CA GLU A 147 13.02 2.72 5.37
C GLU A 147 14.34 2.97 6.11
N TYR A 148 14.59 4.21 6.49
CA TYR A 148 15.67 4.59 7.39
C TYR A 148 15.11 5.04 8.73
N GLN A 149 15.52 4.36 9.79
CA GLN A 149 15.03 4.59 11.14
C GLN A 149 16.00 5.52 11.90
N PHE A 150 15.61 6.77 12.12
CA PHE A 150 16.44 7.70 12.89
C PHE A 150 16.47 7.36 14.39
N ASN A 151 15.34 6.89 14.90
CA ASN A 151 15.20 6.44 16.28
C ASN A 151 13.98 5.51 16.41
N ASP A 152 13.67 5.11 17.63
CA ASP A 152 12.56 4.20 17.94
C ASP A 152 11.17 4.71 17.58
N ARG A 153 11.00 6.01 17.31
CA ARG A 153 9.73 6.66 17.01
C ARG A 153 9.67 7.23 15.60
N PHE A 154 10.78 7.69 15.04
CA PHE A 154 10.80 8.42 13.77
C PHE A 154 11.57 7.65 12.69
N SER A 155 10.95 7.51 11.52
CA SER A 155 11.61 6.99 10.33
C SER A 155 11.15 7.72 9.07
N ILE A 156 11.99 7.68 8.03
CA ILE A 156 11.65 8.10 6.68
C ILE A 156 11.64 6.88 5.77
N TYR A 157 10.84 6.90 4.72
CA TYR A 157 10.75 5.78 3.81
C TYR A 157 10.42 6.20 2.39
N GLY A 158 10.77 5.33 1.46
CA GLY A 158 10.38 5.39 0.06
C GLY A 158 9.91 4.03 -0.41
N ASN A 159 8.70 3.99 -0.98
CA ASN A 159 8.09 2.77 -1.51
C ASN A 159 7.72 2.97 -2.98
N PHE A 160 7.84 1.89 -3.73
CA PHE A 160 7.26 1.74 -5.06
C PHE A 160 6.33 0.53 -5.03
N SER A 161 5.10 0.70 -5.50
CA SER A 161 4.17 -0.41 -5.70
C SER A 161 3.72 -0.48 -7.15
N THR A 162 3.61 -1.69 -7.66
CA THR A 162 3.16 -1.98 -9.02
C THR A 162 1.96 -2.89 -8.95
N GLU A 163 0.91 -2.56 -9.67
CA GLU A 163 -0.26 -3.40 -9.72
C GLU A 163 0.02 -4.72 -10.46
N VAL A 164 -0.40 -5.82 -9.86
CA VAL A 164 -0.27 -7.18 -10.40
C VAL A 164 -1.60 -7.74 -10.90
N THR A 165 -2.70 -7.06 -10.60
CA THR A 165 -4.04 -7.39 -11.09
C THR A 165 -4.43 -6.54 -12.29
N ASN A 166 -5.29 -7.08 -13.15
CA ASN A 166 -5.83 -6.32 -14.27
C ASN A 166 -7.08 -5.52 -13.86
N ARG A 167 -7.01 -4.19 -14.03
CA ARG A 167 -8.13 -3.28 -13.75
C ARG A 167 -9.21 -3.25 -14.80
N LEU A 168 -8.96 -3.70 -16.02
CA LEU A 168 -9.98 -3.68 -17.06
C LEU A 168 -10.97 -4.83 -16.83
N LYS A 169 -12.27 -4.56 -16.99
CA LYS A 169 -13.34 -5.56 -16.82
C LYS A 169 -13.47 -6.52 -18.00
N ASP A 170 -13.08 -6.06 -19.20
CA ASP A 170 -13.26 -6.78 -20.48
C ASP A 170 -11.92 -7.06 -21.18
N ASP A 171 -10.85 -7.22 -20.42
CA ASP A 171 -9.55 -7.62 -20.98
C ASP A 171 -9.37 -9.13 -20.79
N ASP A 172 -9.11 -9.83 -21.90
CA ASP A 172 -8.98 -11.29 -22.00
C ASP A 172 -7.67 -11.82 -21.37
N GLY A 173 -6.90 -10.96 -20.69
CA GLY A 173 -5.78 -11.34 -19.83
C GLY A 173 -4.42 -11.30 -20.52
N ASP A 174 -4.32 -10.68 -21.70
CA ASP A 174 -3.09 -10.62 -22.48
C ASP A 174 -2.09 -9.56 -21.96
N THR A 175 -2.56 -8.65 -21.10
CA THR A 175 -1.75 -7.53 -20.57
C THR A 175 -2.12 -7.12 -19.14
N ASN A 176 -1.11 -6.86 -18.31
CA ASN A 176 -1.32 -6.26 -16.99
C ASN A 176 -1.49 -4.74 -17.13
N HIS A 177 -2.73 -4.26 -16.98
CA HIS A 177 -3.06 -2.84 -16.90
C HIS A 177 -3.38 -2.45 -15.46
N GLY A 178 -2.64 -1.49 -14.91
CA GLY A 178 -2.84 -1.10 -13.53
C GLY A 178 -2.00 0.09 -13.10
N TYR A 179 -2.12 0.43 -11.82
CA TYR A 179 -1.44 1.59 -11.27
C TYR A 179 -0.08 1.26 -10.68
N HIS A 180 0.85 2.17 -10.90
CA HIS A 180 2.13 2.24 -10.22
C HIS A 180 2.08 3.41 -9.25
N ASN A 181 2.42 3.16 -7.99
CA ASN A 181 2.46 4.18 -6.94
C ASN A 181 3.90 4.37 -6.46
N GLY A 182 4.41 5.60 -6.53
CA GLY A 182 5.62 6.02 -5.83
C GLY A 182 5.25 6.79 -4.58
N ARG A 183 5.79 6.42 -3.42
CA ARG A 183 5.54 7.09 -2.13
C ARG A 183 6.86 7.48 -1.48
N LEU A 184 6.94 8.72 -1.00
CA LEU A 184 7.99 9.17 -0.09
C LEU A 184 7.30 9.74 1.15
N GLY A 185 7.77 9.40 2.35
CA GLY A 185 7.22 9.99 3.54
C GLY A 185 7.92 9.64 4.84
N VAL A 186 7.20 9.93 5.92
CA VAL A 186 7.69 9.86 7.28
C VAL A 186 6.72 9.07 8.14
N LYS A 187 7.24 8.36 9.14
CA LYS A 187 6.47 7.62 10.13
C LYS A 187 6.80 8.13 11.52
N PHE A 188 5.78 8.29 12.34
CA PHE A 188 5.90 8.62 13.76
C PHE A 188 5.17 7.55 14.59
N LYS A 189 5.91 6.79 15.38
CA LYS A 189 5.46 5.64 16.16
C LYS A 189 5.40 6.02 17.64
N LEU A 190 4.36 5.56 18.32
CA LEU A 190 4.07 5.80 19.73
C LEU A 190 4.81 4.80 20.61
#